data_AF-A0A949LL92-F1
#
_entry.id   AF-A0A949LL92-F1
#
_cell.length_a   1.000
_cell.length_b   1.000
_cell.length_c   1.000
_cell.angle_alpha   90.00
_cell.angle_beta   90.00
_cell.angle_gamma   90.00
#
_symmetry.space_group_name_H-M   'P 1'
#
loop_
_entity.id
_entity.type
_entity.pdbx_description
1 polymer ?
#
loop_
_entity_poly.entity_id
_entity_poly.type
_entity_poly.pdbx_seq_one_letter_code
_entity_poly.pdbx_strand_id
1 'polypeptide(L)' 'MPVYQDFPTCFACRSIDLEIVHNDDFGPMTACTQCGYSWIATFEDFTAEITITKAS' A
#
# COMPACT_ATOMS: atom_id res chain seq x y z
N MET A 1 -29.30 1.72 0.37
CA MET A 1 -28.25 2.25 -0.53
C MET A 1 -27.06 1.33 -0.41
N PRO A 2 -26.46 0.83 -1.49
CA PRO A 2 -25.27 -0.01 -1.37
C PRO A 2 -24.12 0.86 -0.85
N VAL A 3 -23.42 0.37 0.17
CA VAL A 3 -22.19 0.98 0.67
C VAL A 3 -21.11 0.63 -0.35
N TYR A 4 -20.75 1.57 -1.22
CA TYR A 4 -19.55 1.42 -2.02
C TYR A 4 -18.36 1.54 -1.06
N GLN A 5 -17.70 0.44 -0.76
CA GLN A 5 -16.41 0.47 -0.08
C GLN A 5 -15.42 1.13 -1.05
N ASP A 6 -15.00 2.35 -0.75
CA ASP A 6 -13.91 3.01 -1.47
C ASP A 6 -12.61 2.27 -1.14
N PHE A 7 -12.29 1.26 -1.94
CA PHE A 7 -11.01 0.58 -1.84
C PHE A 7 -9.91 1.48 -2.43
N PRO A 8 -8.74 1.58 -1.77
CA PRO A 8 -7.61 2.27 -2.36
C PRO A 8 -7.25 1.60 -3.69
N THR A 9 -7.08 2.41 -4.73
CA THR A 9 -6.72 1.96 -6.08
C THR A 9 -5.42 2.61 -6.51
N CYS A 10 -4.67 1.91 -7.37
CA CYS A 10 -3.47 2.46 -7.98
C CYS A 10 -3.81 3.73 -8.75
N PHE A 11 -3.08 4.82 -8.47
CA PHE A 11 -3.27 6.09 -9.18
C PHE A 11 -3.05 5.96 -10.70
N ALA A 12 -2.09 5.12 -11.11
CA ALA A 12 -1.70 4.95 -12.50
C ALA A 12 -2.65 4.06 -13.31
N CYS A 13 -3.01 2.87 -12.79
CA CYS A 13 -3.77 1.86 -13.55
C CYS A 13 -5.14 1.51 -12.96
N ARG A 14 -5.53 2.13 -11.83
CA ARG A 14 -6.79 1.87 -11.10
C ARG A 14 -6.98 0.42 -10.62
N SER A 15 -5.94 -0.40 -10.65
CA SER A 15 -5.97 -1.73 -10.02
C SER A 15 -6.15 -1.63 -8.50
N ILE A 16 -6.85 -2.60 -7.93
CA ILE A 16 -6.98 -2.82 -6.48
C ILE A 16 -5.85 -3.70 -5.91
N ASP A 17 -5.02 -4.29 -6.78
CA ASP A 17 -3.91 -5.15 -6.36
C ASP A 17 -2.72 -4.30 -5.91
N LEU A 18 -2.76 -3.94 -4.63
CA LEU A 18 -1.77 -3.12 -3.94
C LEU A 18 -1.11 -3.94 -2.83
N GLU A 19 0.19 -3.75 -2.65
CA GLU A 19 0.98 -4.37 -1.59
C GLU A 19 1.77 -3.33 -0.81
N ILE A 20 2.08 -3.64 0.44
CA ILE A 20 2.93 -2.81 1.30
C ILE A 20 4.34 -3.40 1.24
N VAL A 21 5.28 -2.61 0.76
CA VAL A 21 6.69 -2.98 0.66
C VAL A 21 7.52 -2.08 1.56
N HIS A 22 8.62 -2.59 2.08
CA HIS A 22 9.59 -1.78 2.83
C HIS A 22 10.73 -1.39 1.91
N ASN A 23 11.07 -0.10 1.90
CA ASN A 23 12.27 0.42 1.29
C ASN A 23 13.23 0.89 2.40
N ASP A 24 14.49 0.49 2.32
CA ASP A 24 15.48 0.79 3.38
C ASP A 24 15.79 2.30 3.51
N ASP A 25 15.64 3.07 2.43
CA ASP A 25 15.90 4.52 2.41
C ASP A 25 14.65 5.36 2.73
N PHE A 26 13.46 4.88 2.34
CA PHE A 26 12.20 5.65 2.41
C PHE A 26 11.15 5.10 3.39
N GLY A 27 11.36 3.90 3.95
CA GLY A 27 10.41 3.26 4.85
C GLY A 27 9.28 2.52 4.12
N PRO A 28 8.08 2.40 4.71
CA PRO A 28 6.96 1.70 4.08
C PRO A 28 6.48 2.45 2.83
N MET A 29 6.25 1.69 1.77
CA MET A 29 5.72 2.17 0.49
C MET A 29 4.56 1.28 0.07
N THR A 30 3.62 1.84 -0.68
CA THR A 30 2.61 1.07 -1.37
C THR A 30 3.05 0.85 -2.81
N ALA A 31 3.00 -0.39 -3.29
CA ALA A 31 3.34 -0.77 -4.66
C ALA A 31 2.16 -1.46 -5.33
N CYS A 32 1.93 -1.16 -6.61
CA CYS A 32 0.94 -1.86 -7.41
C CYS A 32 1.58 -3.05 -8.13
N THR A 33 1.05 -4.24 -7.90
CA THR A 33 1.59 -5.49 -8.48
C THR A 33 1.27 -5.64 -9.98
N GLN A 34 0.30 -4.86 -10.50
CA GLN A 34 -0.09 -4.90 -11.91
C GLN A 34 0.78 -4.02 -12.81
N CYS A 35 1.10 -2.80 -12.39
CA CYS A 35 1.83 -1.82 -13.24
C CYS A 35 3.19 -1.39 -12.69
N GLY A 36 3.53 -1.79 -11.45
CA GLY A 36 4.79 -1.44 -10.80
C GLY A 36 4.85 -0.01 -10.25
N TYR A 37 3.78 0.79 -10.37
CA TYR A 37 3.74 2.11 -9.76
C TYR A 37 3.78 2.00 -8.22
N SER A 38 4.68 2.75 -7.60
CA SER A 38 4.83 2.80 -6.14
C SER A 38 4.87 4.23 -5.62
N TRP A 39 4.44 4.42 -4.37
CA TRP A 39 4.48 5.69 -3.67
C TRP A 39 4.81 5.48 -2.18
N ILE A 40 5.38 6.51 -1.55
CA ILE A 40 5.68 6.48 -0.11
C ILE A 40 4.34 6.44 0.63
N ALA A 41 4.20 5.46 1.52
CA ALA A 41 3.04 5.35 2.37
C ALA A 41 3.30 6.14 3.66
N THR A 42 2.38 7.02 4.02
CA THR A 42 2.46 7.76 5.28
C THR A 42 1.87 6.92 6.41
N PHE A 43 2.28 7.15 7.66
CA PHE A 43 1.70 6.45 8.81
C PHE A 43 0.20 6.71 8.99
N GLU A 44 -0.34 7.77 8.39
CA GLU A 44 -1.79 8.05 8.35
C GLU A 44 -2.55 7.11 7.41
N ASP A 45 -1.86 6.52 6.42
CA ASP A 45 -2.45 5.55 5.48
C ASP A 45 -2.63 4.16 6.12
N PHE A 46 -2.03 3.93 7.28
CA PHE A 46 -2.11 2.67 8.01
C PHE A 46 -2.97 2.83 9.27
N THR A 47 -4.19 2.31 9.22
CA THR A 47 -5.07 2.22 10.40
C THR A 47 -4.68 1.09 11.35
N ALA A 48 -3.81 0.17 10.93
CA ALA A 48 -3.31 -0.96 11.70
C ALA A 48 -1.81 -0.81 11.99
N GLU A 49 -1.38 -1.19 13.20
CA GLU A 49 0.02 -1.21 13.59
C GLU A 49 0.81 -2.15 12.65
N ILE A 50 1.77 -1.60 11.91
CA ILE A 50 2.65 -2.38 11.03
C ILE A 50 3.59 -3.21 11.92
N THR A 51 3.27 -4.49 12.13
CA THR A 51 4.15 -5.44 12.81
C THR A 51 5.20 -5.93 11.81
N ILE A 52 6.43 -5.41 11.91
CA ILE A 52 7.55 -5.86 11.08
C ILE A 52 8.13 -7.15 11.67
N THR A 53 7.69 -8.30 11.16
CA THR A 53 8.27 -9.60 11.52
C THR A 53 9.47 -9.89 10.63
N LYS A 54 10.68 -9.63 11.11
CA LYS A 54 11.91 -10.11 10.44
C LYS A 54 12.12 -11.58 10.82
N ALA A 55 12.00 -12.48 9.84
CA ALA A 55 12.48 -13.84 9.97
C ALA A 55 14.01 -13.83 9.77
N SER A 56 14.74 -14.23 10.82
CA SER A 56 16.19 -14.44 10.81
C SER A 56 16.57 -15.77 10.19
#